data_AF-A0A1Q3PQ26-F1
#
_entry.id   AF-A0A1Q3PQ26-F1
#
_cell.length_a   1.000
_cell.length_b   1.000
_cell.length_c   1.000
_cell.angle_alpha   90.00
_cell.angle_beta   90.00
_cell.angle_gamma   90.00
#
_symmetry.space_group_name_H-M   'P 1'
#
loop_
_entity.id
_entity.type
_entity.pdbx_description
1 polymer ?
#
loop_
_entity_poly.entity_id
_entity_poly.type
_entity_poly.pdbx_seq_one_letter_code
_entity_poly.pdbx_strand_id
1 'polypeptide(L)'
;MRLSTNLVPLLVSLTTLSLGVSCGDCSDTVDAPVTAPIRFSIVNPEGKNLVDTNQSHYSVDSIKLFDVQTNEWIFLNKEYIPAAEGYVFSGDCSKNENGKSSLLLQLTSLDSDTLDVWYKQINNECFLLYEYTHFQHNGRDLQKSPLT
;
A
#
# COMPACT_ATOMS: atom_id res chain seq x y z
N MET A 1 -17.06 -47.73 55.48
CA MET A 1 -16.51 -47.09 54.27
C MET A 1 -17.53 -46.12 53.70
N ARG A 2 -17.38 -44.82 53.98
CA ARG A 2 -17.79 -43.65 53.17
C ARG A 2 -17.32 -42.40 53.93
N LEU A 3 -16.39 -41.68 53.30
CA LEU A 3 -15.68 -40.53 53.84
C LEU A 3 -16.59 -39.30 53.92
N SER A 4 -16.48 -38.58 55.04
CA SER A 4 -16.97 -37.22 55.23
C SER A 4 -16.13 -36.25 54.40
N THR A 5 -16.78 -35.46 53.55
CA THR A 5 -16.16 -34.42 52.71
C THR A 5 -16.11 -33.09 53.46
N ASN A 6 -14.90 -32.61 53.73
CA ASN A 6 -14.63 -31.27 54.25
C ASN A 6 -14.89 -30.21 53.16
N LEU A 7 -15.73 -29.22 53.46
CA LEU A 7 -15.91 -28.02 52.65
C LEU A 7 -14.81 -26.99 53.00
N VAL A 8 -13.92 -26.73 52.05
CA VAL A 8 -12.98 -25.59 52.10
C VAL A 8 -13.64 -24.42 51.38
N PRO A 9 -13.76 -23.21 51.98
CA PRO A 9 -14.21 -22.05 51.23
C PRO A 9 -13.05 -21.55 50.35
N LEU A 10 -13.25 -21.63 49.04
CA LEU A 10 -12.36 -21.07 48.04
C LEU A 10 -12.51 -19.55 48.06
N LEU A 11 -11.51 -18.84 48.59
CA LEU A 11 -11.46 -17.38 48.63
C LEU A 11 -11.03 -16.89 47.24
N VAL A 12 -12.00 -16.52 46.40
CA VAL A 12 -11.73 -15.92 45.07
C VAL A 12 -11.46 -14.44 45.28
N SER A 13 -10.18 -14.06 45.31
CA SER A 13 -9.76 -12.66 45.26
C SER A 13 -9.78 -12.19 43.80
N LEU A 14 -10.72 -11.31 43.47
CA LEU A 14 -10.78 -10.65 42.16
C LEU A 14 -9.90 -9.39 42.22
N THR A 15 -8.62 -9.52 41.90
CA THR A 15 -7.75 -8.36 41.69
C THR A 15 -8.05 -7.77 40.32
N THR A 16 -8.85 -6.71 40.28
CA THR A 16 -8.98 -5.85 39.11
C THR A 16 -7.67 -5.10 38.89
N LEU A 17 -6.79 -5.65 38.04
CA LEU A 17 -5.61 -4.95 37.56
C LEU A 17 -6.09 -3.92 36.54
N SER A 18 -6.28 -2.69 36.99
CA SER A 18 -6.49 -1.54 36.13
C SER A 18 -5.23 -1.32 35.31
N LEU A 19 -5.16 -1.94 34.14
CA LEU A 19 -4.23 -1.57 33.08
C LEU A 19 -4.59 -0.15 32.67
N GLY A 20 -3.87 0.82 33.22
CA GLY A 20 -3.90 2.20 32.75
C GLY A 20 -3.43 2.18 31.30
N VAL A 21 -4.37 2.22 30.37
CA VAL A 21 -4.09 2.53 28.97
C VAL A 21 -3.71 4.00 28.97
N SER A 22 -2.41 4.26 29.03
CA SER A 22 -1.85 5.56 28.68
C SER A 22 -2.24 5.83 27.23
N CYS A 23 -3.30 6.62 27.00
CA CYS A 23 -3.50 7.24 25.70
C CYS A 23 -2.28 8.12 25.45
N GLY A 24 -1.41 7.74 24.51
CA GLY A 24 -0.33 8.60 24.06
C GLY A 24 -0.91 9.92 23.55
N ASP A 25 -0.27 11.04 23.89
CA ASP A 25 -0.63 12.37 23.41
C ASP A 25 -0.34 12.47 21.91
N CYS A 26 -1.20 11.86 21.09
CA CYS A 26 -1.22 12.10 19.66
C CYS A 26 -1.80 13.48 19.44
N SER A 27 -0.91 14.47 19.25
CA SER A 27 -1.31 15.86 19.03
C SER A 27 -2.03 16.00 17.70
N ASP A 28 -3.27 16.49 17.72
CA ASP A 28 -4.08 16.80 16.54
C ASP A 28 -3.55 18.01 15.72
N THR A 29 -2.37 18.56 16.07
CA THR A 29 -1.84 19.82 15.48
C THR A 29 -0.65 19.63 14.54
N VAL A 30 -0.12 18.41 14.43
CA VAL A 30 1.00 18.10 13.52
C VAL A 30 0.47 17.23 12.39
N ASP A 31 0.71 17.64 11.14
CA ASP A 31 0.37 16.84 9.96
C ASP A 31 1.03 15.45 10.09
N ALA A 32 0.20 14.42 10.27
CA ALA A 32 0.70 13.05 10.33
C ALA A 32 1.32 12.71 8.97
N PRO A 33 2.54 12.12 8.95
CA PRO A 33 3.13 11.71 7.69
C PRO A 33 2.26 10.65 7.04
N VAL A 34 1.85 10.92 5.79
CA VAL A 34 1.06 10.00 4.98
C VAL A 34 1.96 9.22 4.04
N THR A 35 1.57 7.97 3.75
CA THR A 35 2.28 7.21 2.72
C THR A 35 1.99 7.83 1.37
N ALA A 36 3.04 8.24 0.64
CA ALA A 36 2.88 8.77 -0.70
C ALA A 36 2.25 7.70 -1.63
N PRO A 37 1.44 8.09 -2.63
CA PRO A 37 0.95 7.16 -3.63
C PRO A 37 2.10 6.56 -4.46
N ILE A 38 1.88 5.39 -5.06
CA ILE A 38 2.81 4.87 -6.06
C ILE A 38 2.82 5.81 -7.27
N ARG A 39 3.99 6.02 -7.87
CA ARG A 39 4.15 6.84 -9.09
C ARG A 39 4.89 6.04 -10.14
N PHE A 40 4.39 6.03 -11.37
CA PHE A 40 5.00 5.28 -12.46
C PHE A 40 4.71 5.91 -13.83
N SER A 41 5.56 5.56 -14.79
CA SER A 41 5.38 5.85 -16.22
C SER A 41 5.51 4.54 -17.00
N ILE A 42 4.81 4.46 -18.13
CA ILE A 42 4.96 3.33 -19.06
C ILE A 42 6.03 3.71 -20.06
N VAL A 43 7.15 2.99 -20.06
CA VAL A 43 8.31 3.29 -20.89
C VAL A 43 8.72 2.09 -21.73
N ASN A 44 9.37 2.34 -22.85
CA ASN A 44 10.04 1.30 -23.64
C ASN A 44 11.40 0.91 -23.00
N PRO A 45 12.10 -0.12 -23.53
CA PRO A 45 13.41 -0.51 -23.02
C PRO A 45 14.48 0.59 -23.06
N GLU A 46 14.33 1.58 -23.95
CA GLU A 46 15.21 2.75 -24.04
C GLU A 46 14.85 3.86 -23.02
N GLY A 47 13.79 3.69 -22.23
CA GLY A 47 13.32 4.66 -21.24
C GLY A 47 12.42 5.77 -21.81
N LYS A 48 12.05 5.71 -23.09
CA LYS A 48 11.10 6.65 -23.70
C LYS A 48 9.69 6.36 -23.24
N ASN A 49 8.95 7.40 -22.84
CA ASN A 49 7.56 7.26 -22.45
C ASN A 49 6.70 6.79 -23.64
N LEU A 50 5.88 5.77 -23.39
CA LEU A 50 4.94 5.18 -24.35
C LEU A 50 3.54 5.80 -24.29
N VAL A 51 3.33 6.69 -23.31
CA VAL A 51 2.12 7.47 -23.10
C VAL A 51 2.51 8.96 -23.12
N ASP A 52 2.49 9.56 -24.31
CA ASP A 52 2.79 10.97 -24.58
C ASP A 52 1.68 11.70 -25.38
N THR A 53 1.87 12.97 -25.73
CA THR A 53 0.86 13.77 -26.46
C THR A 53 0.95 13.69 -27.98
N ASN A 54 2.04 13.17 -28.55
CA ASN A 54 2.39 13.38 -29.96
C ASN A 54 2.42 12.08 -30.78
N GLN A 55 2.88 10.96 -30.20
CA GLN A 55 3.01 9.64 -30.85
C GLN A 55 2.88 8.49 -29.83
N SER A 56 1.89 8.58 -28.95
CA SER A 56 1.56 7.58 -27.95
C SER A 56 1.35 6.18 -28.53
N HIS A 57 2.01 5.18 -27.93
CA HIS A 57 1.68 3.76 -28.18
C HIS A 57 0.40 3.37 -27.43
N TYR A 58 0.23 3.89 -26.21
CA TYR A 58 -0.96 3.68 -25.39
C TYR A 58 -1.69 5.00 -25.14
N SER A 59 -3.02 4.94 -25.09
CA SER A 59 -3.82 6.11 -24.73
C SER A 59 -3.71 6.38 -23.22
N VAL A 60 -3.65 7.65 -22.84
CA VAL A 60 -3.67 8.05 -21.42
C VAL A 60 -4.89 7.48 -20.69
N ASP A 61 -6.03 7.44 -21.36
CA ASP A 61 -7.30 6.98 -20.78
C ASP A 61 -7.47 5.46 -20.77
N SER A 62 -6.59 4.72 -21.47
CA SER A 62 -6.62 3.26 -21.43
C SER A 62 -5.86 2.69 -20.24
N ILE A 63 -4.99 3.50 -19.61
CA ILE A 63 -4.22 3.09 -18.44
C ILE A 63 -5.13 3.03 -17.22
N LYS A 64 -5.26 1.84 -16.64
CA LYS A 64 -6.02 1.61 -15.41
C LYS A 64 -5.27 0.68 -14.48
N LEU A 65 -5.58 0.76 -13.20
CA LEU A 65 -4.98 -0.08 -12.18
C LEU A 65 -6.07 -0.70 -11.32
N PHE A 66 -6.02 -2.01 -11.17
CA PHE A 66 -6.99 -2.78 -10.39
C PHE A 66 -6.30 -3.44 -9.22
N ASP A 67 -6.87 -3.27 -8.02
CA ASP A 67 -6.41 -3.94 -6.81
C ASP A 67 -7.09 -5.30 -6.69
N VAL A 68 -6.30 -6.37 -6.82
CA VAL A 68 -6.82 -7.75 -6.78
C VAL A 68 -7.33 -8.11 -5.39
N GLN A 69 -6.81 -7.47 -4.35
CA GLN A 69 -7.11 -7.83 -2.96
C GLN A 69 -8.43 -7.23 -2.50
N THR A 70 -8.68 -5.98 -2.86
CA THR A 70 -9.97 -5.32 -2.58
C THR A 70 -10.99 -5.52 -3.68
N ASN A 71 -10.57 -6.03 -4.85
CA ASN A 71 -11.41 -6.20 -6.03
C ASN A 71 -12.01 -4.87 -6.52
N GLU A 72 -11.19 -3.81 -6.50
CA GLU A 72 -11.60 -2.44 -6.84
C GLU A 72 -10.63 -1.80 -7.85
N TRP A 73 -11.16 -0.87 -8.66
CA TRP A 73 -10.33 -0.03 -9.53
C TRP A 73 -9.71 1.09 -8.70
N ILE A 74 -8.39 1.22 -8.77
CA ILE A 74 -7.65 2.32 -8.17
C ILE A 74 -7.83 3.56 -9.05
N PHE A 75 -8.23 4.66 -8.43
CA PHE A 75 -8.23 5.96 -9.08
C PHE A 75 -6.80 6.40 -9.37
N LEU A 76 -6.50 6.66 -10.64
CA LEU A 76 -5.20 7.18 -11.08
C LEU A 76 -5.30 8.67 -11.37
N ASN A 77 -4.51 9.46 -10.64
CA ASN A 77 -4.16 10.80 -11.10
C ASN A 77 -3.18 10.67 -12.27
N LYS A 78 -3.34 11.54 -13.27
CA LYS A 78 -2.54 11.57 -14.48
C LYS A 78 -2.00 12.98 -14.69
N GLU A 79 -0.70 13.10 -14.86
CA GLU A 79 -0.01 14.37 -15.02
C GLU A 79 0.98 14.27 -16.18
N TYR A 80 0.95 15.22 -17.11
CA TYR A 80 1.99 15.31 -18.14
C TYR A 80 3.23 15.99 -17.53
N ILE A 81 4.36 15.29 -17.51
CA ILE A 81 5.63 15.79 -16.98
C ILE A 81 6.58 16.03 -18.14
N PRO A 82 6.91 17.29 -18.48
CA PRO A 82 7.82 17.59 -19.59
C PRO A 82 9.21 16.94 -19.44
N ALA A 83 9.74 16.85 -18.22
CA ALA A 83 11.03 16.21 -17.95
C ALA A 83 11.03 14.68 -18.19
N ALA A 84 9.85 14.04 -18.12
CA ALA A 84 9.67 12.63 -18.46
C ALA A 84 9.13 12.46 -19.90
N GLU A 85 9.00 13.57 -20.64
CA GLU A 85 8.45 13.66 -21.99
C GLU A 85 7.12 12.90 -22.19
N GLY A 86 6.29 12.81 -21.13
CA GLY A 86 5.08 12.00 -21.16
C GLY A 86 4.30 12.01 -19.86
N TYR A 87 3.32 11.12 -19.75
CA TYR A 87 2.46 11.05 -18.57
C TYR A 87 3.08 10.24 -17.44
N VAL A 88 2.89 10.74 -16.22
CA VAL A 88 3.13 10.06 -14.96
C VAL A 88 1.78 9.79 -14.31
N PHE A 89 1.61 8.55 -13.87
CA PHE A 89 0.43 8.10 -13.15
C PHE A 89 0.73 8.01 -11.67
N SER A 90 -0.23 8.39 -10.83
CA SER A 90 -0.15 8.16 -9.40
C SER A 90 -1.45 7.59 -8.85
N GLY A 91 -1.33 6.57 -8.00
CA GLY A 91 -2.47 5.88 -7.41
C GLY A 91 -2.11 5.37 -6.02
N ASP A 92 -3.11 5.23 -5.17
CA ASP A 92 -2.91 4.63 -3.85
C ASP A 92 -3.49 3.22 -3.84
N CYS A 93 -2.65 2.23 -3.54
CA CYS A 93 -3.06 0.83 -3.43
C CYS A 93 -3.37 0.48 -1.97
N SER A 94 -4.22 -0.52 -1.78
CA SER A 94 -4.64 -0.96 -0.46
C SER A 94 -3.49 -1.62 0.27
N LYS A 95 -3.19 -1.13 1.48
CA LYS A 95 -2.11 -1.66 2.32
C LYS A 95 -2.70 -2.53 3.42
N ASN A 96 -2.23 -3.76 3.51
CA ASN A 96 -2.65 -4.76 4.48
C ASN A 96 -1.47 -5.35 5.26
N GLU A 97 -1.78 -6.15 6.27
CA GLU A 97 -0.80 -6.77 7.16
C GLU A 97 0.17 -7.74 6.45
N ASN A 98 -0.15 -8.21 5.24
CA ASN A 98 0.72 -9.10 4.47
C ASN A 98 1.93 -8.39 3.85
N GLY A 99 1.99 -7.06 3.92
CA GLY A 99 3.12 -6.27 3.40
C GLY A 99 3.25 -6.28 1.88
N LYS A 100 2.19 -6.67 1.15
CA LYS A 100 2.15 -6.76 -0.31
C LYS A 100 0.75 -6.43 -0.85
N SER A 101 0.68 -5.57 -1.86
CA SER A 101 -0.47 -5.41 -2.76
C SER A 101 -0.16 -6.08 -4.10
N SER A 102 -1.11 -6.83 -4.66
CA SER A 102 -1.03 -7.38 -6.02
C SER A 102 -2.03 -6.68 -6.91
N LEU A 103 -1.54 -6.04 -7.97
CA LEU A 103 -2.30 -5.17 -8.85
C LEU A 103 -2.29 -5.71 -10.29
N LEU A 104 -3.35 -5.42 -11.03
CA LEU A 104 -3.39 -5.59 -12.48
C LEU A 104 -3.30 -4.22 -13.15
N LEU A 105 -2.22 -4.02 -13.91
CA LEU A 105 -2.00 -2.83 -14.71
C LEU A 105 -2.59 -3.08 -16.10
N GLN A 106 -3.70 -2.42 -16.40
CA GLN A 106 -4.32 -2.48 -17.72
C GLN A 106 -3.73 -1.39 -18.61
N LEU A 107 -3.08 -1.77 -19.72
CA LEU A 107 -2.55 -0.84 -20.71
C LEU A 107 -3.57 -0.59 -21.84
N THR A 108 -4.31 -1.64 -22.22
CA THR A 108 -5.45 -1.61 -23.15
C THR A 108 -6.52 -2.60 -22.71
N SER A 109 -7.65 -2.70 -23.41
CA SER A 109 -8.67 -3.72 -23.11
C SER A 109 -8.21 -5.17 -23.29
N LEU A 110 -7.09 -5.40 -24.01
CA LEU A 110 -6.54 -6.73 -24.30
C LEU A 110 -5.13 -6.93 -23.75
N ASP A 111 -4.53 -5.89 -23.17
CA ASP A 111 -3.16 -5.88 -22.70
C ASP A 111 -3.14 -5.51 -21.21
N SER A 112 -2.69 -6.44 -20.39
CA SER A 112 -2.67 -6.29 -18.94
C SER A 112 -1.49 -7.02 -18.35
N ASP A 113 -0.82 -6.32 -17.43
CA ASP A 113 0.37 -6.77 -16.73
C ASP A 113 0.08 -6.95 -15.24
N THR A 114 0.95 -7.69 -14.56
CA THR A 114 0.96 -7.71 -13.09
C THR A 114 1.90 -6.65 -12.54
N LEU A 115 1.45 -5.96 -11.49
CA LEU A 115 2.28 -5.06 -10.70
C LEU A 115 2.13 -5.42 -9.23
N ASP A 116 3.19 -5.97 -8.65
CA ASP A 116 3.24 -6.28 -7.23
C ASP A 116 4.01 -5.17 -6.48
N VAL A 117 3.44 -4.71 -5.38
CA VAL A 117 3.97 -3.62 -4.56
C VAL A 117 4.17 -4.13 -3.13
N TRP A 118 5.40 -4.12 -2.64
CA TRP A 118 5.69 -4.47 -1.25
C TRP A 118 5.95 -3.23 -0.42
N TYR A 119 5.52 -3.32 0.83
CA TYR A 119 5.69 -2.26 1.79
C TYR A 119 5.89 -2.82 3.19
N LYS A 120 6.59 -2.04 4.00
CA LYS A 120 6.76 -2.29 5.42
C LYS A 120 5.94 -1.28 6.21
N GLN A 121 5.11 -1.78 7.12
CA GLN A 121 4.45 -0.93 8.10
C GLN A 121 5.48 -0.41 9.10
N ILE A 122 5.51 0.91 9.28
CA ILE A 122 6.27 1.61 10.30
C ILE A 122 5.28 1.94 11.41
N ASN A 123 5.39 1.19 12.51
CA ASN A 123 4.56 1.41 13.69
C ASN A 123 4.99 2.71 14.36
N ASN A 124 4.14 3.72 14.27
CA ASN A 124 4.23 4.91 15.08
C ASN A 124 3.03 4.93 16.03
N GLU A 125 3.20 5.46 17.22
CA GLU A 125 2.15 5.46 18.27
C GLU A 125 0.88 6.20 17.81
N CYS A 126 0.99 7.10 16.82
CA CYS A 126 -0.07 8.01 16.43
C CYS A 126 -0.54 7.89 14.97
N PHE A 127 0.14 7.12 14.13
CA PHE A 127 -0.24 6.98 12.73
C PHE A 127 0.32 5.69 12.12
N LEU A 128 -0.39 5.18 11.12
CA LEU A 128 0.10 4.09 10.29
C LEU A 128 0.83 4.69 9.09
N LEU A 129 2.15 4.46 9.05
CA LEU A 129 2.97 4.81 7.90
C LEU A 129 3.44 3.54 7.23
N TYR A 130 3.52 3.54 5.91
CA TYR A 130 4.06 2.45 5.12
C TYR A 130 5.19 2.97 4.25
N GLU A 131 6.26 2.19 4.16
CA GLU A 131 7.39 2.46 3.28
C GLU A 131 7.42 1.41 2.17
N TYR A 132 7.39 1.83 0.92
CA TYR A 132 7.55 0.92 -0.21
C TYR A 132 8.97 0.37 -0.27
N THR A 133 9.09 -0.95 -0.17
CA THR A 133 10.38 -1.64 -0.13
C THR A 133 10.78 -2.20 -1.48
N HIS A 134 9.80 -2.67 -2.27
CA HIS A 134 10.06 -3.42 -3.49
C HIS A 134 8.87 -3.36 -4.47
N PHE A 135 9.17 -3.45 -5.76
CA PHE A 135 8.19 -3.47 -6.84
C PHE A 135 8.56 -4.55 -7.86
N GLN A 136 7.57 -5.29 -8.35
CA GLN A 136 7.75 -6.22 -9.48
C GLN A 136 6.72 -5.96 -10.56
N HIS A 137 7.16 -6.03 -11.82
CA HIS A 137 6.33 -6.00 -13.01
C HIS A 137 6.46 -7.33 -13.76
N ASN A 138 5.35 -8.02 -13.99
CA ASN A 138 5.33 -9.34 -14.63
C ASN A 138 6.32 -10.35 -14.00
N GLY A 139 6.41 -10.32 -12.67
CA GLY A 139 7.31 -11.18 -11.87
C GLY A 139 8.79 -10.81 -11.96
N ARG A 140 9.14 -9.64 -12.51
CA ARG A 140 10.51 -9.13 -12.60
C ARG A 140 10.66 -7.88 -11.72
N ASP A 141 11.78 -7.81 -11.02
CA ASP A 141 12.10 -6.68 -10.17
C ASP A 141 12.21 -5.38 -10.96
N LEU A 142 11.47 -4.36 -10.53
CA LEU A 142 11.65 -3.01 -11.03
C LEU A 142 12.73 -2.32 -10.21
N GLN A 143 13.76 -1.83 -10.90
CA GLN A 143 14.73 -0.94 -10.29
C GLN A 143 14.09 0.44 -10.13
N LYS A 144 14.26 1.06 -8.95
CA LYS A 144 13.90 2.47 -8.78
C LYS A 144 14.65 3.27 -9.84
N SER A 145 13.92 4.09 -10.60
CA SER A 145 14.57 5.11 -11.42
C SER A 145 15.49 5.91 -10.50
N PRO A 146 16.76 6.17 -10.89
CA PRO A 146 17.62 7.03 -10.10
C PRO A 146 16.88 8.34 -9.83
N LEU A 147 16.92 8.79 -8.56
CA LEU A 147 16.32 10.04 -8.13
C LEU A 147 16.90 11.15 -9.01
N THR A 148 16.10 11.65 -9.94
CA THR A 148 16.35 12.93 -10.62
C THR A 148 16.16 14.07 -9.63
#